data_AF-A0A972WDD9-F1
#
_entry.id   AF-A0A972WDD9-F1
#
_cell.length_a   1.000
_cell.length_b   1.000
_cell.length_c   1.000
_cell.angle_alpha   90.00
_cell.angle_beta   90.00
_cell.angle_gamma   90.00
#
_symmetry.space_group_name_H-M   'P 1'
#
loop_
_entity.id
_entity.type
_entity.pdbx_description
1 polymer ?
#
loop_
_entity_poly.entity_id
_entity_poly.type
_entity_poly.pdbx_seq_one_letter_code
_entity_poly.pdbx_strand_id
1 'polypeptide(L)'
;MIEARHGRVPSYRSTPAEEDIAAAVRLIDAAERPVVVLGAGAMLGGAVEPVRALAARGIPIAYGLDGKGLVEDSLDGVIGAVGNYSAPYANKVIHEADLVLYVGSDTSDMTTGDWRVVRPVAMVVQIDANADELGRNFPGAQGLLGDAGLALAALEPRLARWSSLWSQRRRRRFRSLRKSHRRMQPSLPALPRPRL
;
A
#
# COMPACT_ATOMS: atom_id res chain seq x y z
N MET A 1 -2.58 20.17 -27.90
CA MET A 1 -2.45 20.72 -26.53
C MET A 1 -3.56 20.10 -25.71
N ILE A 2 -3.24 19.42 -24.60
CA ILE A 2 -4.26 18.88 -23.68
C ILE A 2 -4.78 20.06 -22.84
N GLU A 3 -6.10 20.17 -22.66
CA GLU A 3 -6.66 21.22 -21.80
C GLU A 3 -6.16 21.09 -20.36
N ALA A 4 -5.91 22.20 -19.67
CA ALA A 4 -5.36 22.21 -18.32
C ALA A 4 -6.17 21.33 -17.33
N ARG A 5 -7.50 21.25 -17.49
CA ARG A 5 -8.38 20.40 -16.67
C ARG A 5 -8.13 18.89 -16.83
N HIS A 6 -7.48 18.47 -17.92
CA HIS A 6 -7.13 17.09 -18.23
C HIS A 6 -5.62 16.81 -18.13
N GLY A 7 -4.83 17.76 -17.60
CA GLY A 7 -3.38 17.62 -17.43
C GLY A 7 -2.93 16.71 -16.28
N ARG A 8 -3.89 16.08 -15.56
CA ARG A 8 -3.63 15.18 -14.44
C ARG A 8 -4.51 13.93 -14.54
N VAL A 9 -4.06 12.84 -13.92
CA VAL A 9 -4.81 11.59 -13.81
C VAL A 9 -5.02 11.27 -12.32
N PRO A 10 -6.25 10.91 -11.89
CA PRO A 10 -7.48 11.05 -12.66
C PRO A 10 -7.83 12.54 -12.86
N SER A 11 -8.40 12.88 -14.02
CA SER A 11 -8.71 14.28 -14.35
C SER A 11 -9.80 14.84 -13.43
N TYR A 12 -10.84 14.03 -13.20
CA TYR A 12 -11.83 14.23 -12.16
C TYR A 12 -11.46 13.41 -10.92
N ARG A 13 -11.45 14.05 -9.75
CA ARG A 13 -11.13 13.40 -8.48
C ARG A 13 -12.41 13.33 -7.65
N SER A 14 -12.88 12.13 -7.38
CA SER A 14 -14.03 11.86 -6.51
C SER A 14 -13.58 11.33 -5.15
N THR A 15 -14.35 11.63 -4.12
CA THR A 15 -14.24 10.96 -2.82
C THR A 15 -15.18 9.75 -2.81
N PRO A 16 -14.80 8.62 -2.18
CA PRO A 16 -15.71 7.48 -2.01
C PRO A 16 -16.98 7.84 -1.24
N ALA A 17 -18.00 7.00 -1.38
CA ALA A 17 -19.24 7.13 -0.61
C ALA A 17 -18.95 7.04 0.91
N GLU A 18 -19.71 7.81 1.70
CA GLU A 18 -19.51 7.88 3.15
C GLU A 18 -19.73 6.50 3.82
N GLU A 19 -20.69 5.71 3.32
CA GLU A 19 -20.95 4.37 3.84
C GLU A 19 -19.77 3.42 3.62
N ASP A 20 -19.10 3.51 2.46
CA ASP A 20 -17.92 2.69 2.13
C ASP A 20 -16.71 3.08 2.97
N ILE A 21 -16.51 4.38 3.20
CA ILE A 21 -15.45 4.86 4.11
C ILE A 21 -15.73 4.33 5.52
N ALA A 22 -16.96 4.45 6.01
CA ALA A 22 -17.33 3.96 7.33
C ALA A 22 -17.14 2.43 7.44
N ALA A 23 -17.46 1.67 6.40
CA ALA A 23 -17.24 0.22 6.35
C ALA A 23 -15.75 -0.15 6.38
N ALA A 24 -14.93 0.53 5.57
CA ALA A 24 -13.49 0.33 5.54
C ALA A 24 -12.83 0.66 6.88
N VAL A 25 -13.23 1.76 7.53
CA VAL A 25 -12.75 2.13 8.87
C VAL A 25 -13.03 1.02 9.88
N ARG A 26 -14.25 0.46 9.90
CA ARG A 26 -14.60 -0.66 10.80
C ARG A 26 -13.73 -1.89 10.55
N LEU A 27 -13.51 -2.26 9.30
CA LEU A 27 -12.68 -3.42 8.95
C LEU A 27 -11.22 -3.21 9.34
N ILE A 28 -10.68 -2.02 9.06
CA ILE A 28 -9.29 -1.68 9.40
C ILE A 28 -9.14 -1.70 10.92
N ASP A 29 -9.97 -1.00 11.68
CA ASP A 29 -9.86 -0.95 13.15
C ASP A 29 -10.07 -2.31 13.84
N ALA A 30 -10.80 -3.24 13.22
CA ALA A 30 -10.94 -4.61 13.71
C ALA A 30 -9.73 -5.50 13.38
N ALA A 31 -8.89 -5.13 12.43
CA ALA A 31 -7.73 -5.92 12.04
C ALA A 31 -6.63 -5.85 13.10
N GLU A 32 -5.99 -6.97 13.40
CA GLU A 32 -4.84 -6.97 14.31
C GLU A 32 -3.54 -6.68 13.54
N ARG A 33 -3.49 -6.99 12.24
CA ARG A 33 -2.24 -7.10 11.46
C ARG A 33 -2.33 -6.52 10.05
N PRO A 34 -2.93 -5.33 9.85
CA PRO A 34 -3.15 -4.77 8.54
C PRO A 34 -1.82 -4.49 7.86
N VAL A 35 -1.86 -4.42 6.54
CA VAL A 35 -0.77 -3.95 5.68
C VAL A 35 -1.38 -3.09 4.58
N VAL A 36 -0.72 -1.99 4.26
CA VAL A 36 -1.07 -1.16 3.09
C VAL A 36 -0.17 -1.57 1.93
N VAL A 37 -0.76 -1.73 0.74
CA VAL A 37 -0.02 -1.94 -0.51
C VAL A 37 -0.38 -0.83 -1.49
N LEU A 38 0.63 -0.04 -1.85
CA LEU A 38 0.50 1.11 -2.75
C LEU A 38 0.72 0.67 -4.21
N GLY A 39 -0.17 1.05 -5.11
CA GLY A 39 0.04 0.98 -6.56
C GLY A 39 0.19 2.35 -7.21
N ALA A 40 0.22 2.39 -8.54
CA ALA A 40 0.38 3.63 -9.31
C ALA A 40 -0.72 4.66 -9.03
N GLY A 41 -1.96 4.23 -8.80
CA GLY A 41 -3.08 5.11 -8.50
C GLY A 41 -2.91 5.92 -7.21
N ALA A 42 -2.19 5.40 -6.21
CA ALA A 42 -1.85 6.15 -5.01
C ALA A 42 -0.90 7.32 -5.32
N MET A 43 0.02 7.14 -6.26
CA MET A 43 0.92 8.18 -6.73
C MET A 43 0.18 9.24 -7.55
N LEU A 44 -0.67 8.81 -8.48
CA LEU A 44 -1.49 9.68 -9.30
C LEU A 44 -2.47 10.52 -8.47
N GLY A 45 -3.04 9.92 -7.42
CA GLY A 45 -3.93 10.60 -6.46
C GLY A 45 -3.21 11.51 -5.44
N GLY A 46 -1.87 11.58 -5.45
CA GLY A 46 -1.10 12.43 -4.53
C GLY A 46 -1.23 12.02 -3.06
N ALA A 47 -1.25 10.71 -2.78
CA ALA A 47 -1.54 10.18 -1.45
C ALA A 47 -0.36 10.20 -0.44
N VAL A 48 0.67 11.04 -0.65
CA VAL A 48 1.90 11.08 0.17
C VAL A 48 1.59 11.27 1.65
N GLU A 49 0.89 12.35 2.00
CA GLU A 49 0.65 12.72 3.40
C GLU A 49 -0.24 11.71 4.15
N PRO A 50 -1.38 11.25 3.59
CA PRO A 50 -2.17 10.20 4.24
C PRO A 50 -1.37 8.90 4.44
N VAL A 51 -0.52 8.51 3.49
CA VAL A 51 0.33 7.32 3.63
C VAL A 51 1.34 7.49 4.75
N ARG A 52 1.98 8.67 4.88
CA ARG A 52 2.88 8.97 6.00
C ARG A 52 2.13 8.90 7.35
N ALA A 53 0.90 9.37 7.39
CA ALA A 53 0.07 9.31 8.60
C ALA A 53 -0.27 7.86 9.00
N LEU A 54 -0.64 7.01 8.03
CA LEU A 54 -0.84 5.57 8.26
C LEU A 54 0.46 4.88 8.77
N ALA A 55 1.61 5.23 8.19
CA ALA A 55 2.91 4.73 8.65
C ALA A 55 3.22 5.18 10.09
N ALA A 56 2.89 6.43 10.44
CA ALA A 56 3.06 6.96 11.80
C ALA A 56 2.23 6.19 12.83
N ARG A 57 1.00 5.78 12.47
CA ARG A 57 0.15 4.87 13.26
C ARG A 57 0.77 3.47 13.45
N GLY A 58 1.78 3.14 12.64
CA GLY A 58 2.50 1.88 12.70
C GLY A 58 1.94 0.80 11.79
N ILE A 59 1.09 1.18 10.84
CA ILE A 59 0.63 0.28 9.78
C ILE A 59 1.80 0.08 8.80
N PRO A 60 2.21 -1.16 8.51
CA PRO A 60 3.26 -1.45 7.54
C PRO A 60 2.86 -1.00 6.14
N ILE A 61 3.77 -0.33 5.44
CA ILE A 61 3.56 0.17 4.07
C ILE A 61 4.43 -0.64 3.10
N ALA A 62 3.78 -1.36 2.20
CA ALA A 62 4.37 -2.02 1.04
C ALA A 62 3.95 -1.30 -0.24
N TYR A 63 4.61 -1.62 -1.35
CA TYR A 63 4.25 -1.09 -2.66
C TYR A 63 4.46 -2.13 -3.75
N GLY A 64 3.61 -2.11 -4.78
CA GLY A 64 3.94 -2.71 -6.07
C GLY A 64 5.07 -1.94 -6.75
N LEU A 65 5.69 -2.50 -7.78
CA LEU A 65 6.76 -1.79 -8.51
C LEU A 65 6.25 -0.47 -9.13
N ASP A 66 4.99 -0.45 -9.52
CA ASP A 66 4.25 0.69 -10.06
C ASP A 66 3.92 1.77 -9.00
N GLY A 67 3.84 1.39 -7.73
CA GLY A 67 3.69 2.30 -6.58
C GLY A 67 5.02 2.75 -5.97
N LYS A 68 6.17 2.25 -6.45
CA LYS A 68 7.48 2.60 -5.91
C LYS A 68 7.77 4.09 -6.13
N GLY A 69 8.23 4.76 -5.07
CA GLY A 69 8.64 6.17 -5.11
C GLY A 69 7.58 7.15 -4.60
N LEU A 70 6.37 6.68 -4.26
CA LEU A 70 5.38 7.53 -3.60
C LEU A 70 5.87 8.07 -2.25
N VAL A 71 6.56 7.24 -1.49
CA VAL A 71 7.24 7.60 -0.24
C VAL A 71 8.65 7.04 -0.26
N GLU A 72 9.54 7.62 0.54
CA GLU A 72 10.93 7.17 0.60
C GLU A 72 11.05 5.79 1.26
N ASP A 73 11.93 4.94 0.74
CA ASP A 73 12.24 3.63 1.34
C ASP A 73 12.82 3.75 2.77
N SER A 74 13.32 4.93 3.14
CA SER A 74 13.84 5.27 4.47
C SER A 74 12.74 5.59 5.49
N LEU A 75 11.51 5.88 5.05
CA LEU A 75 10.37 6.15 5.92
C LEU A 75 10.15 4.98 6.88
N ASP A 76 9.98 5.29 8.18
CA ASP A 76 9.71 4.25 9.17
C ASP A 76 8.34 3.61 8.92
N GLY A 77 8.29 2.29 8.86
CA GLY A 77 7.08 1.54 8.51
C GLY A 77 7.05 1.02 7.07
N VAL A 78 7.91 1.52 6.18
CA VAL A 78 8.03 0.99 4.81
C VAL A 78 8.78 -0.35 4.82
N ILE A 79 8.11 -1.38 4.30
CA ILE A 79 8.62 -2.76 4.20
C ILE A 79 9.14 -3.12 2.81
N GLY A 80 8.91 -2.27 1.79
CA GLY A 80 9.47 -2.42 0.46
C GLY A 80 8.53 -3.04 -0.59
N ALA A 81 9.12 -3.44 -1.71
CA ALA A 81 8.40 -3.99 -2.87
C ALA A 81 7.78 -5.36 -2.56
N VAL A 82 6.59 -5.62 -3.10
CA VAL A 82 5.84 -6.88 -2.93
C VAL A 82 5.49 -7.51 -4.28
N GLY A 83 5.10 -8.79 -4.23
CA GLY A 83 4.78 -9.59 -5.41
C GLY A 83 5.99 -10.35 -5.96
N ASN A 84 6.03 -10.54 -7.28
CA ASN A 84 7.02 -11.41 -7.95
C ASN A 84 8.45 -10.86 -7.91
N TYR A 85 8.62 -9.54 -7.94
CA TYR A 85 9.92 -8.86 -7.86
C TYR A 85 10.18 -8.26 -6.47
N SER A 86 9.84 -9.01 -5.43
CA SER A 86 9.93 -8.56 -4.04
C SER A 86 11.16 -9.09 -3.32
N ALA A 87 11.50 -8.43 -2.21
CA ALA A 87 12.29 -9.09 -1.20
C ALA A 87 11.41 -10.11 -0.45
N PRO A 88 11.85 -11.37 -0.23
CA PRO A 88 11.00 -12.42 0.37
C PRO A 88 10.36 -12.04 1.71
N TYR A 89 11.02 -11.15 2.47
CA TYR A 89 10.47 -10.70 3.75
C TYR A 89 9.23 -9.80 3.59
N ALA A 90 9.11 -9.04 2.50
CA ALA A 90 7.96 -8.16 2.27
C ALA A 90 6.70 -8.99 1.99
N ASN A 91 6.80 -9.99 1.11
CA ASN A 91 5.73 -10.96 0.87
C ASN A 91 5.35 -11.74 2.14
N LYS A 92 6.33 -12.13 2.97
CA LYS A 92 6.04 -12.78 4.25
C LYS A 92 5.19 -11.91 5.17
N VAL A 93 5.39 -10.60 5.17
CA VAL A 93 4.61 -9.68 6.01
C VAL A 93 3.17 -9.56 5.53
N ILE A 94 2.94 -9.47 4.22
CA ILE A 94 1.57 -9.52 3.66
C ILE A 94 0.92 -10.86 3.94
N HIS A 95 1.65 -11.97 3.74
CA HIS A 95 1.12 -13.31 3.99
C HIS A 95 0.73 -13.52 5.46
N GLU A 96 1.37 -12.83 6.41
CA GLU A 96 0.98 -12.87 7.82
C GLU A 96 -0.16 -11.91 8.18
N ALA A 97 -0.56 -11.01 7.28
CA ALA A 97 -1.64 -10.06 7.50
C ALA A 97 -3.00 -10.76 7.59
N ASP A 98 -3.90 -10.16 8.36
CA ASP A 98 -5.33 -10.48 8.42
C ASP A 98 -6.19 -9.47 7.64
N LEU A 99 -5.61 -8.32 7.28
CA LEU A 99 -6.20 -7.35 6.36
C LEU A 99 -5.13 -6.77 5.43
N VAL A 100 -5.47 -6.63 4.14
CA VAL A 100 -4.64 -5.93 3.16
C VAL A 100 -5.45 -4.79 2.55
N LEU A 101 -4.95 -3.56 2.72
CA LEU A 101 -5.49 -2.35 2.11
C LEU A 101 -4.69 -2.05 0.84
N TYR A 102 -5.26 -2.35 -0.33
CA TYR A 102 -4.72 -1.95 -1.62
C TYR A 102 -5.17 -0.52 -1.94
N VAL A 103 -4.21 0.34 -2.28
CA VAL A 103 -4.47 1.76 -2.56
C VAL A 103 -4.01 2.07 -3.97
N GLY A 104 -4.97 2.35 -4.86
CA GLY A 104 -4.75 2.64 -6.27
C GLY A 104 -3.90 1.57 -6.95
N SER A 105 -4.21 0.30 -6.69
CA SER A 105 -3.48 -0.85 -7.22
C SER A 105 -4.44 -1.70 -8.02
N ASP A 106 -4.02 -2.05 -9.22
CA ASP A 106 -4.72 -2.99 -10.10
C ASP A 106 -4.75 -4.42 -9.53
N THR A 107 -4.04 -4.70 -8.42
CA THR A 107 -3.91 -6.03 -7.82
C THR A 107 -3.50 -7.11 -8.84
N SER A 108 -2.67 -6.74 -9.79
CA SER A 108 -2.08 -7.64 -10.79
C SER A 108 -1.40 -8.85 -10.17
N ASP A 109 -1.27 -9.91 -10.95
CA ASP A 109 -0.44 -11.08 -10.66
C ASP A 109 0.96 -10.70 -10.20
N MET A 110 1.56 -9.69 -10.83
CA MET A 110 2.90 -9.22 -10.51
C MET A 110 3.01 -8.62 -9.10
N THR A 111 2.00 -7.88 -8.65
CA THR A 111 1.96 -7.26 -7.32
C THR A 111 1.51 -8.25 -6.25
N THR A 112 0.62 -9.17 -6.60
CA THR A 112 0.02 -10.14 -5.68
C THR A 112 0.76 -11.48 -5.62
N GLY A 113 1.79 -11.65 -6.46
CA GLY A 113 2.54 -12.90 -6.62
C GLY A 113 1.63 -14.04 -7.05
N ASP A 114 1.00 -13.89 -8.22
CA ASP A 114 -0.04 -14.77 -8.75
C ASP A 114 -1.19 -14.99 -7.76
N TRP A 115 -1.58 -13.93 -7.04
CA TRP A 115 -2.61 -13.98 -5.98
C TRP A 115 -2.32 -14.93 -4.83
N ARG A 116 -1.05 -15.31 -4.62
CA ARG A 116 -0.63 -16.25 -3.55
C ARG A 116 -0.07 -15.54 -2.32
N VAL A 117 0.32 -14.28 -2.43
CA VAL A 117 0.95 -13.55 -1.31
C VAL A 117 -0.07 -13.19 -0.23
N VAL A 118 -1.30 -12.85 -0.63
CA VAL A 118 -2.42 -12.64 0.31
C VAL A 118 -3.03 -13.99 0.66
N ARG A 119 -3.20 -14.27 1.95
CA ARG A 119 -3.89 -15.49 2.37
C ARG A 119 -5.38 -15.39 2.06
N PRO A 120 -6.05 -16.51 1.70
CA PRO A 120 -7.50 -16.51 1.50
C PRO A 120 -8.33 -16.03 2.69
N VAL A 121 -7.80 -16.16 3.91
CA VAL A 121 -8.48 -15.72 5.15
C VAL A 121 -8.31 -14.24 5.46
N ALA A 122 -7.44 -13.52 4.75
CA ALA A 122 -7.24 -12.10 4.97
C ALA A 122 -8.36 -11.31 4.32
N MET A 123 -8.88 -10.31 5.03
CA MET A 123 -9.78 -9.33 4.48
C MET A 123 -9.04 -8.44 3.47
N VAL A 124 -9.73 -8.07 2.39
CA VAL A 124 -9.19 -7.14 1.40
C VAL A 124 -10.05 -5.89 1.37
N VAL A 125 -9.39 -4.74 1.45
CA VAL A 125 -9.97 -3.42 1.20
C VAL A 125 -9.27 -2.84 -0.02
N GLN A 126 -10.01 -2.33 -0.98
CA GLN A 126 -9.48 -1.76 -2.23
C GLN A 126 -9.98 -0.34 -2.41
N ILE A 127 -9.05 0.59 -2.62
CA ILE A 127 -9.35 1.95 -3.06
C ILE A 127 -8.89 2.06 -4.50
N ASP A 128 -9.78 2.39 -5.42
CA ASP A 128 -9.42 2.68 -6.81
C ASP A 128 -10.39 3.68 -7.44
N ALA A 129 -9.89 4.48 -8.40
CA ALA A 129 -10.71 5.42 -9.14
C ALA A 129 -11.43 4.74 -10.32
N ASN A 130 -10.96 3.56 -10.75
CA ASN A 130 -11.60 2.72 -11.75
C ASN A 130 -12.47 1.67 -11.08
N ALA A 131 -13.79 1.72 -11.35
CA ALA A 131 -14.74 0.76 -10.79
C ALA A 131 -14.47 -0.68 -11.22
N ASP A 132 -13.91 -0.89 -12.42
CA ASP A 132 -13.61 -2.22 -12.95
C ASP A 132 -12.50 -2.95 -12.16
N GLU A 133 -11.73 -2.24 -11.35
CA GLU A 133 -10.68 -2.83 -10.51
C GLU A 133 -11.22 -3.41 -9.20
N LEU A 134 -12.34 -2.86 -8.71
CA LEU A 134 -12.87 -3.20 -7.39
C LEU A 134 -13.48 -4.61 -7.41
N GLY A 135 -12.91 -5.51 -6.62
CA GLY A 135 -13.37 -6.90 -6.51
C GLY A 135 -13.00 -7.79 -7.70
N ARG A 136 -12.33 -7.27 -8.73
CA ARG A 136 -11.92 -8.01 -9.94
C ARG A 136 -11.09 -9.24 -9.61
N ASN A 137 -10.09 -9.06 -8.76
CA ASN A 137 -9.14 -10.12 -8.37
C ASN A 137 -9.37 -10.66 -6.95
N PHE A 138 -10.11 -9.92 -6.12
CA PHE A 138 -10.47 -10.30 -4.76
C PHE A 138 -11.98 -10.16 -4.55
N PRO A 139 -12.79 -11.12 -5.04
CA PRO A 139 -14.23 -11.08 -4.85
C PRO A 139 -14.61 -10.97 -3.37
N GLY A 140 -15.54 -10.06 -3.05
CA GLY A 140 -15.94 -9.76 -1.67
C GLY A 140 -15.04 -8.78 -0.92
N ALA A 141 -14.04 -8.19 -1.58
CA ALA A 141 -13.29 -7.06 -1.03
C ALA A 141 -14.21 -5.86 -0.75
N GLN A 142 -13.93 -5.12 0.32
CA GLN A 142 -14.56 -3.82 0.56
C GLN A 142 -13.95 -2.79 -0.40
N GLY A 143 -14.71 -2.43 -1.43
CA GLY A 143 -14.32 -1.41 -2.40
C GLY A 143 -14.59 0.01 -1.88
N LEU A 144 -13.74 0.96 -2.29
CA LEU A 144 -13.91 2.39 -2.14
C LEU A 144 -13.63 3.01 -3.50
N LEU A 145 -14.70 3.37 -4.23
CA LEU A 145 -14.59 3.99 -5.53
C LEU A 145 -14.25 5.46 -5.40
N GLY A 146 -13.02 5.84 -5.74
CA GLY A 146 -12.58 7.24 -5.70
C GLY A 146 -11.09 7.42 -5.84
N ASP A 147 -10.69 8.69 -5.87
CA ASP A 147 -9.29 9.08 -5.86
C ASP A 147 -8.60 8.60 -4.58
N ALA A 148 -7.47 7.91 -4.75
CA ALA A 148 -6.72 7.30 -3.65
C ALA A 148 -6.30 8.30 -2.56
N GLY A 149 -5.87 9.50 -2.95
CA GLY A 149 -5.45 10.52 -2.00
C GLY A 149 -6.62 11.09 -1.21
N LEU A 150 -7.74 11.39 -1.88
CA LEU A 150 -8.97 11.87 -1.22
C LEU A 150 -9.57 10.81 -0.31
N ALA A 151 -9.63 9.56 -0.77
CA ALA A 151 -10.13 8.43 0.00
C ALA A 151 -9.32 8.24 1.29
N LEU A 152 -7.98 8.21 1.20
CA LEU A 152 -7.15 8.08 2.39
C LEU A 152 -7.22 9.30 3.31
N ALA A 153 -7.33 10.52 2.76
CA ALA A 153 -7.49 11.73 3.57
C ALA A 153 -8.82 11.75 4.34
N ALA A 154 -9.88 11.13 3.80
CA ALA A 154 -11.17 10.99 4.49
C ALA A 154 -11.18 9.82 5.49
N LEU A 155 -10.48 8.72 5.17
CA LEU A 155 -10.46 7.49 5.95
C LEU A 155 -9.51 7.56 7.14
N GLU A 156 -8.26 8.01 6.93
CA GLU A 156 -7.18 7.95 7.91
C GLU A 156 -7.51 8.66 9.24
N PRO A 157 -8.11 9.86 9.24
CA PRO A 157 -8.42 10.58 10.48
C PRO A 157 -9.45 9.85 11.36
N ARG A 158 -10.26 8.98 10.76
CA ARG A 158 -11.35 8.25 11.43
C ARG A 158 -10.88 6.96 12.10
N LEU A 159 -9.69 6.48 11.75
CA LEU A 159 -9.13 5.28 12.35
C LEU A 159 -8.88 5.50 13.85
N ALA A 160 -9.26 4.52 14.65
CA ALA A 160 -8.95 4.51 16.07
C ALA A 160 -7.42 4.52 16.30
N ARG A 161 -7.02 4.85 17.52
CA ARG A 161 -5.60 4.77 17.91
C ARG A 161 -5.25 3.32 18.25
N TRP A 162 -4.32 2.75 17.51
CA TRP A 162 -3.93 1.35 17.67
C TRP A 162 -3.04 1.13 18.89
N SER A 163 -3.32 0.08 19.66
CA SER A 163 -2.51 -0.28 20.83
C SER A 163 -1.14 -0.86 20.41
N SER A 164 -0.16 0.02 20.47
CA SER A 164 1.32 -0.07 20.45
C SER A 164 2.07 -1.41 20.40
N LEU A 165 1.58 -2.54 20.93
CA LEU A 165 2.38 -3.78 21.04
C LEU A 165 2.66 -4.42 19.69
N TRP A 166 1.65 -4.42 18.80
CA TRP A 166 1.80 -4.93 17.44
C TRP A 166 2.75 -4.07 16.62
N SER A 167 2.53 -2.76 16.60
CA SER A 167 3.34 -1.77 15.89
C SER A 167 4.81 -1.74 16.38
N GLN A 168 5.06 -1.86 17.69
CA GLN A 168 6.43 -1.85 18.24
C GLN A 168 7.22 -3.13 17.94
N ARG A 169 6.61 -4.31 18.15
CA ARG A 169 7.25 -5.61 17.86
C ARG A 169 7.55 -5.74 16.35
N ARG A 170 6.64 -5.27 15.49
CA ARG A 170 6.82 -5.26 14.03
C ARG A 170 7.90 -4.29 13.56
N ARG A 171 7.96 -3.04 14.05
CA ARG A 171 9.04 -2.08 13.68
C ARG A 171 10.43 -2.68 13.90
N ARG A 172 10.64 -3.36 15.05
CA ARG A 172 11.90 -4.05 15.35
C ARG A 172 12.15 -5.21 14.38
N ARG A 173 11.14 -6.05 14.15
CA ARG A 173 11.23 -7.20 13.23
C ARG A 173 11.52 -6.77 11.79
N PHE A 174 10.87 -5.73 11.27
CA PHE A 174 11.09 -5.23 9.92
C PHE A 174 12.46 -4.61 9.75
N ARG A 175 12.92 -3.80 10.71
CA ARG A 175 14.29 -3.29 10.70
C ARG A 175 15.30 -4.43 10.70
N SER A 176 15.04 -5.51 11.44
CA SER A 176 15.89 -6.70 11.44
C SER A 176 15.87 -7.41 10.09
N LEU A 177 14.69 -7.71 9.54
CA LEU A 177 14.54 -8.39 8.25
C LEU A 177 15.17 -7.59 7.10
N ARG A 178 14.97 -6.28 7.07
CA ARG A 178 15.58 -5.38 6.08
C ARG A 178 17.10 -5.34 6.19
N LYS A 179 17.65 -5.31 7.41
CA LYS A 179 19.10 -5.41 7.65
C LYS A 179 19.67 -6.74 7.19
N SER A 180 19.01 -7.85 7.51
CA SER A 180 19.44 -9.20 7.10
C SER A 180 19.42 -9.33 5.58
N HIS A 181 18.36 -8.87 4.91
CA HIS A 181 18.27 -8.90 3.46
C HIS A 181 19.37 -8.06 2.80
N ARG A 182 19.65 -6.85 3.31
CA ARG A 182 20.73 -5.99 2.80
C ARG A 182 22.12 -6.60 2.97
N ARG A 183 22.34 -7.44 3.99
CA ARG A 183 23.60 -8.20 4.18
C ARG A 183 23.74 -9.36 3.18
N MET A 184 22.63 -9.88 2.69
CA MET A 184 22.61 -11.00 1.74
C MET A 184 22.72 -10.55 0.28
N GLN A 185 22.47 -9.27 -0.02
CA GLN A 185 22.66 -8.74 -1.38
C GLN A 185 24.17 -8.55 -1.66
N PRO A 186 24.71 -9.11 -2.76
CA PRO A 186 26.07 -8.81 -3.17
C PRO A 186 26.22 -7.30 -3.39
N SER A 187 27.33 -6.72 -2.96
CA SER A 187 27.65 -5.33 -3.30
C SER A 187 27.79 -5.24 -4.81
N LEU A 188 26.84 -4.57 -5.47
CA LEU A 188 27.01 -4.22 -6.87
C LEU A 188 28.22 -3.28 -6.98
N PRO A 189 29.18 -3.54 -7.89
CA PRO A 189 30.23 -2.59 -8.15
C PRO A 189 29.60 -1.27 -8.58
N ALA A 190 30.17 -0.15 -8.14
CA ALA A 190 29.70 1.17 -8.53
C ALA A 190 29.63 1.25 -10.06
N LEU A 191 28.47 1.63 -10.61
CA LEU A 191 28.35 1.84 -12.05
C LEU A 191 29.35 2.93 -12.46
N PRO A 192 30.11 2.74 -13.56
CA PRO A 192 31.01 3.77 -14.06
C PRO A 192 30.18 5.04 -14.34
N ARG A 193 30.68 6.19 -13.89
CA ARG A 193 30.00 7.47 -14.16
C ARG A 193 29.89 7.66 -15.68
N PRO A 194 28.73 8.09 -16.20
CA PRO A 194 28.60 8.39 -17.61
C PRO A 194 29.63 9.47 -17.98
N ARG A 195 30.38 9.24 -19.06
CA ARG A 195 31.19 10.30 -19.66
C ARG A 195 30.21 11.25 -20.36
N LEU A 196 30.02 12.43 -19.79
CA LEU A 196 29.43 13.58 -20.49
C LEU A 196 30.43 14.11 -21.51
#